data_AF-A0A4Q5WU58-F1
#
_entry.id   AF-A0A4Q5WU58-F1
#
_cell.length_a   1.000
_cell.length_b   1.000
_cell.length_c   1.000
_cell.angle_alpha   90.00
_cell.angle_beta   90.00
_cell.angle_gamma   90.00
#
_symmetry.space_group_name_H-M   'P 1'
#
loop_
_entity.id
_entity.type
_entity.pdbx_description
1 polymer ?
#
loop_
_entity_poly.entity_id
_entity_poly.type
_entity_poly.pdbx_seq_one_letter_code
_entity_poly.pdbx_strand_id
1 'polypeptide(L)'
;MDLLVGSIHAYNIQLLRLILESGDYSANAHDVSMYLGLAKEIGARDDYIEKVGIKRVETVLVLKFGSAGIYAPDDLKLLVLQLIGELSEDCYCAQWMNHIEYELWALLEGETNELTRALWERRGDLTAVQELKQLSELTQSWAMWDDDAVDPHPVSLEKWRSLYQSYLSENGDA
;
A
#
# COMPACT_ATOMS: atom_id res chain seq x y z
N MET A 1 -30.79 15.13 4.00
CA MET A 1 -30.14 14.18 4.93
C MET A 1 -28.62 14.16 4.73
N ASP A 2 -28.09 15.09 3.92
CA ASP A 2 -26.71 15.03 3.38
C ASP A 2 -25.66 15.73 4.26
N LEU A 3 -26.08 16.62 5.17
CA LEU A 3 -25.16 17.36 6.05
C LEU A 3 -24.65 16.52 7.24
N LEU A 4 -25.37 15.46 7.63
CA LEU A 4 -24.98 14.57 8.72
C LEU A 4 -23.96 13.51 8.26
N VAL A 5 -24.03 13.07 7.00
CA VAL A 5 -23.12 12.07 6.43
C VAL A 5 -21.72 12.64 6.23
N GLY A 6 -21.60 13.86 5.70
CA GLY A 6 -20.30 14.54 5.56
C GLY A 6 -19.61 14.84 6.90
N SER A 7 -20.40 15.11 7.97
CA SER A 7 -19.85 15.35 9.31
C SER A 7 -19.34 14.08 9.98
N ILE A 8 -19.92 12.91 9.69
CA ILE A 8 -19.46 11.61 10.20
C ILE A 8 -18.19 11.17 9.48
N HIS A 9 -18.09 11.43 8.17
CA HIS A 9 -16.91 11.11 7.34
C HIS A 9 -15.66 11.88 7.80
N ALA A 10 -15.77 13.20 7.97
CA ALA A 10 -14.67 14.03 8.45
C ALA A 10 -14.25 13.66 9.89
N TYR A 11 -15.20 13.26 10.74
CA TYR A 11 -14.93 12.83 12.11
C TYR A 11 -14.19 11.50 12.16
N ASN A 12 -14.57 10.53 11.32
CA ASN A 12 -13.93 9.21 11.27
C ASN A 12 -12.52 9.26 10.67
N ILE A 13 -12.31 10.08 9.65
CA ILE A 13 -10.97 10.35 9.10
C ILE A 13 -10.10 11.08 10.13
N GLN A 14 -10.66 12.07 10.85
CA GLN A 14 -9.94 12.72 11.96
C GLN A 14 -9.65 11.77 13.10
N LEU A 15 -10.53 10.83 13.43
CA LEU A 15 -10.31 9.83 14.48
C LEU A 15 -9.20 8.86 14.10
N LEU A 16 -9.24 8.30 12.89
CA LEU A 16 -8.19 7.42 12.37
C LEU A 16 -6.85 8.16 12.33
N ARG A 17 -6.85 9.43 11.91
CA ARG A 17 -5.67 10.28 11.90
C ARG A 17 -5.15 10.59 13.30
N LEU A 18 -6.01 10.91 14.26
CA LEU A 18 -5.63 11.14 15.67
C LEU A 18 -5.05 9.88 16.29
N ILE A 19 -5.62 8.72 15.98
CA ILE A 19 -5.13 7.43 16.46
C ILE A 19 -3.74 7.18 15.89
N LEU A 20 -3.56 7.35 14.59
CA LEU A 20 -2.25 7.21 13.92
C LEU A 20 -1.19 8.22 14.43
N GLU A 21 -1.59 9.46 14.74
CA GLU A 21 -0.71 10.53 15.21
C GLU A 21 -0.41 10.48 16.73
N SER A 22 -1.31 9.95 17.56
CA SER A 22 -1.20 10.00 19.03
C SER A 22 -0.23 8.99 19.63
N GLY A 23 0.05 7.88 18.94
CA GLY A 23 0.98 6.87 19.45
C GLY A 23 0.44 6.02 20.61
N ASP A 24 -0.76 6.30 21.12
CA ASP A 24 -1.37 5.63 22.28
C ASP A 24 -2.43 4.62 21.82
N TYR A 25 -2.05 3.34 21.82
CA TYR A 25 -2.80 2.24 21.20
C TYR A 25 -3.12 1.13 22.19
N SER A 26 -3.79 1.44 23.29
CA SER A 26 -4.40 0.44 24.17
C SER A 26 -5.59 -0.33 23.53
N ALA A 27 -5.77 -0.20 22.22
CA ALA A 27 -6.86 -0.78 21.44
C ALA A 27 -6.74 -2.31 21.39
N ASN A 28 -7.83 -3.00 21.72
CA ASN A 28 -7.92 -4.46 21.70
C ASN A 28 -8.38 -4.97 20.31
N ALA A 29 -8.39 -6.29 20.08
CA ALA A 29 -8.77 -6.87 18.79
C ALA A 29 -10.18 -6.48 18.29
N HIS A 30 -11.11 -6.11 19.19
CA HIS A 30 -12.42 -5.60 18.82
C HIS A 30 -12.35 -4.22 18.16
N ASP A 31 -11.47 -3.36 18.66
CA ASP A 31 -11.27 -2.01 18.14
C ASP A 31 -10.67 -2.07 16.72
N VAL A 32 -9.70 -2.97 16.49
CA VAL A 32 -9.09 -3.19 15.15
C VAL A 32 -10.12 -3.67 14.14
N SER A 33 -10.98 -4.61 14.53
CA SER A 33 -12.07 -5.08 13.66
C SER A 33 -13.08 -3.98 13.36
N MET A 34 -13.34 -3.08 14.31
CA MET A 34 -14.21 -1.91 14.11
C MET A 34 -13.60 -0.93 13.12
N TYR A 35 -12.31 -0.59 13.29
CA TYR A 35 -11.60 0.34 12.39
C TYR A 35 -11.49 -0.19 10.97
N LEU A 36 -11.23 -1.49 10.79
CA LEU A 36 -11.22 -2.12 9.47
C LEU A 36 -12.61 -2.21 8.85
N GLY A 37 -13.64 -2.48 9.66
CA GLY A 37 -15.03 -2.42 9.19
C GLY A 37 -15.41 -1.04 8.67
N LEU A 38 -14.98 0.01 9.39
CA LEU A 38 -15.21 1.39 9.01
C LEU A 38 -14.45 1.77 7.73
N ALA A 39 -13.17 1.39 7.62
CA ALA A 39 -12.37 1.61 6.42
C ALA A 39 -12.99 0.92 5.19
N LYS A 40 -13.51 -0.30 5.35
CA LYS A 40 -14.21 -1.04 4.29
C LYS A 40 -15.55 -0.41 3.93
N GLU A 41 -16.33 0.07 4.89
CA GLU A 41 -17.61 0.75 4.64
C GLU A 41 -17.41 2.08 3.90
N ILE A 42 -16.34 2.81 4.23
CA ILE A 42 -15.91 4.02 3.51
C ILE A 42 -15.50 3.65 2.07
N GLY A 43 -14.62 2.66 1.90
CA GLY A 43 -14.15 2.23 0.57
C GLY A 43 -15.24 1.63 -0.32
N ALA A 44 -16.33 1.12 0.24
CA ALA A 44 -17.45 0.54 -0.51
C ALA A 44 -18.47 1.57 -1.01
N ARG A 45 -18.44 2.81 -0.51
CA ARG A 45 -19.47 3.81 -0.78
C ARG A 45 -19.15 4.83 -1.88
N ASP A 46 -17.91 4.93 -2.35
CA ASP A 46 -17.54 5.96 -3.31
C ASP A 46 -16.82 5.49 -4.58
N ASP A 47 -17.29 6.07 -5.68
CA ASP A 47 -16.82 5.90 -7.03
C ASP A 47 -15.60 6.81 -7.22
N TYR A 48 -14.42 6.23 -7.04
CA TYR A 48 -13.17 6.68 -7.66
C TYR A 48 -12.33 7.78 -6.97
N ILE A 49 -12.81 8.59 -6.00
CA ILE A 49 -12.00 9.73 -5.50
C ILE A 49 -11.61 9.71 -4.00
N GLU A 50 -12.23 8.90 -3.13
CA GLU A 50 -11.85 8.83 -1.69
C GLU A 50 -11.17 7.51 -1.26
N LYS A 51 -10.79 6.65 -2.21
CA LYS A 51 -10.10 5.39 -1.89
C LYS A 51 -8.62 5.55 -1.56
N VAL A 52 -8.01 6.67 -1.94
CA VAL A 52 -6.59 6.96 -1.73
C VAL A 52 -6.29 7.02 -0.24
N GLY A 53 -5.44 6.12 0.23
CA GLY A 53 -5.00 6.02 1.62
C GLY A 53 -5.79 5.02 2.46
N ILE A 54 -6.87 4.43 1.95
CA ILE A 54 -7.57 3.35 2.67
C ILE A 54 -6.64 2.13 2.77
N LYS A 55 -5.92 1.79 1.70
CA LYS A 55 -5.05 0.61 1.70
C LYS A 55 -3.82 0.81 2.54
N ARG A 56 -3.34 2.05 2.61
CA ARG A 56 -2.37 2.42 3.63
C ARG A 56 -2.90 2.22 5.06
N VAL A 57 -4.10 2.68 5.40
CA VAL A 57 -4.69 2.46 6.73
C VAL A 57 -4.83 0.96 7.02
N GLU A 58 -5.35 0.18 6.08
CA GLU A 58 -5.43 -1.28 6.21
C GLU A 58 -4.05 -1.90 6.46
N THR A 59 -3.02 -1.44 5.74
CA THR A 59 -1.63 -1.89 5.91
C THR A 59 -1.10 -1.60 7.31
N VAL A 60 -1.25 -0.36 7.79
CA VAL A 60 -0.81 0.02 9.13
C VAL A 60 -1.50 -0.83 10.20
N LEU A 61 -2.80 -1.07 10.04
CA LEU A 61 -3.56 -1.89 10.98
C LEU A 61 -3.06 -3.34 10.98
N VAL A 62 -2.83 -3.92 9.80
CA VAL A 62 -2.25 -5.27 9.67
C VAL A 62 -0.87 -5.36 10.31
N LEU A 63 0.02 -4.40 10.05
CA LEU A 63 1.39 -4.41 10.56
C LEU A 63 1.45 -4.21 12.09
N LYS A 64 0.57 -3.38 12.65
CA LYS A 64 0.58 -3.07 14.08
C LYS A 64 -0.17 -4.10 14.93
N PHE A 65 -1.29 -4.61 14.43
CA PHE A 65 -2.21 -5.43 15.23
C PHE A 65 -2.28 -6.89 14.76
N GLY A 66 -1.63 -7.21 13.63
CA GLY A 66 -1.69 -8.51 13.00
C GLY A 66 -2.93 -8.70 12.13
N SER A 67 -2.90 -9.74 11.30
CA SER A 67 -3.96 -10.08 10.34
C SER A 67 -4.86 -11.23 10.79
N ALA A 68 -4.59 -11.84 11.94
CA ALA A 68 -5.21 -13.07 12.39
C ALA A 68 -6.73 -12.93 12.54
N GLY A 69 -7.49 -13.70 11.75
CA GLY A 69 -8.95 -13.71 11.78
C GLY A 69 -9.62 -12.54 11.06
N ILE A 70 -8.84 -11.68 10.40
CA ILE A 70 -9.32 -10.46 9.74
C ILE A 70 -9.13 -10.55 8.22
N TYR A 71 -7.98 -11.05 7.78
CA TYR A 71 -7.65 -11.26 6.38
C TYR A 71 -7.33 -12.73 6.13
N ALA A 72 -7.79 -13.26 4.99
CA ALA A 72 -7.22 -14.50 4.49
C ALA A 72 -5.76 -14.22 4.05
N PRO A 73 -4.85 -15.22 4.12
CA PRO A 73 -3.47 -15.03 3.69
C PRO A 73 -3.33 -14.48 2.25
N ASP A 74 -4.23 -14.86 1.35
CA ASP A 74 -4.21 -14.37 -0.03
C ASP A 74 -4.72 -12.93 -0.15
N ASP A 75 -5.63 -12.49 0.71
CA ASP A 75 -6.10 -11.10 0.72
C ASP A 75 -4.97 -10.12 1.14
N LEU A 76 -4.04 -10.58 1.99
CA LEU A 76 -2.87 -9.78 2.36
C LEU A 76 -1.92 -9.56 1.19
N LYS A 77 -1.81 -10.54 0.28
CA LYS A 77 -1.01 -10.39 -0.95
C LYS A 77 -1.67 -9.38 -1.90
N LEU A 78 -3.00 -9.37 -1.95
CA LEU A 78 -3.74 -8.33 -2.68
C LEU A 78 -3.53 -6.94 -2.07
N LEU A 79 -3.36 -6.85 -0.75
CA LEU A 79 -3.07 -5.58 -0.10
C LEU A 79 -1.70 -5.00 -0.52
N VAL A 80 -0.68 -5.84 -0.74
CA VAL A 80 0.62 -5.41 -1.32
C VAL A 80 0.42 -4.76 -2.68
N LEU A 81 -0.34 -5.44 -3.56
CA LEU A 81 -0.64 -4.95 -4.91
C LEU A 81 -1.41 -3.62 -4.87
N GLN A 82 -2.42 -3.54 -4.02
CA GLN A 82 -3.24 -2.34 -3.88
C GLN A 82 -2.44 -1.16 -3.32
N LEU A 83 -1.54 -1.40 -2.38
CA LEU A 83 -0.66 -0.36 -1.83
C LEU A 83 0.34 0.16 -2.88
N ILE A 84 0.89 -0.72 -3.73
CA ILE A 84 1.74 -0.28 -4.86
C ILE A 84 0.94 0.61 -5.82
N GLY A 85 -0.31 0.24 -6.11
CA GLY A 85 -1.17 1.06 -6.96
C GLY A 85 -1.49 2.43 -6.35
N GLU A 86 -1.76 2.51 -5.05
CA GLU A 86 -1.94 3.80 -4.35
C GLU A 86 -0.66 4.65 -4.40
N LEU A 87 0.50 4.05 -4.13
CA LEU A 87 1.79 4.74 -4.19
C LEU A 87 2.09 5.26 -5.61
N SER A 88 1.73 4.47 -6.62
CA SER A 88 1.82 4.86 -8.03
C SER A 88 0.93 6.08 -8.33
N GLU A 89 -0.32 6.05 -7.89
CA GLU A 89 -1.27 7.15 -8.09
C GLU A 89 -0.81 8.42 -7.37
N ASP A 90 -0.30 8.29 -6.14
CA ASP A 90 0.18 9.43 -5.35
C ASP A 90 1.40 10.11 -5.99
N CYS A 91 2.36 9.31 -6.49
CA CYS A 91 3.61 9.86 -7.03
C CYS A 91 3.48 10.30 -8.50
N TYR A 92 2.71 9.55 -9.29
CA TYR A 92 2.65 9.67 -10.76
C TYR A 92 1.26 9.99 -11.32
N CYS A 93 0.20 10.02 -10.50
CA CYS A 93 -1.19 10.15 -10.94
C CYS A 93 -1.57 9.08 -11.97
N ALA A 94 -1.09 7.85 -11.73
CA ALA A 94 -1.36 6.68 -12.53
C ALA A 94 -1.61 5.49 -11.61
N GLN A 95 -2.73 4.78 -11.81
CA GLN A 95 -3.07 3.59 -11.01
C GLN A 95 -1.93 2.57 -10.97
N TRP A 96 -1.26 2.38 -12.09
CA TRP A 96 -0.05 1.57 -12.20
C TRP A 96 0.88 2.20 -13.23
N MET A 97 1.92 2.89 -12.78
CA MET A 97 2.97 3.44 -13.64
C MET A 97 3.85 2.28 -14.11
N ASN A 98 4.23 2.28 -15.38
CA ASN A 98 5.07 1.22 -15.93
C ASN A 98 6.35 1.06 -15.11
N HIS A 99 6.65 -0.17 -14.68
CA HIS A 99 7.82 -0.50 -13.86
C HIS A 99 7.82 0.08 -12.44
N ILE A 100 6.67 0.57 -11.93
CA ILE A 100 6.56 1.05 -10.55
C ILE A 100 6.99 -0.02 -9.54
N GLU A 101 6.68 -1.29 -9.80
CA GLU A 101 7.07 -2.43 -8.98
C GLU A 101 8.58 -2.59 -8.85
N TYR A 102 9.33 -2.29 -9.93
CA TYR A 102 10.78 -2.34 -9.97
C TYR A 102 11.39 -1.09 -9.34
N GLU A 103 10.79 0.08 -9.59
CA GLU A 103 11.25 1.35 -9.04
C GLU A 103 11.14 1.40 -7.51
N LEU A 104 9.99 0.98 -6.97
CA LEU A 104 9.76 0.89 -5.53
C LEU A 104 10.71 -0.11 -4.88
N TRP A 105 10.96 -1.24 -5.54
CA TRP A 105 11.92 -2.21 -5.05
C TRP A 105 13.35 -1.65 -5.04
N ALA A 106 13.78 -1.01 -6.12
CA ALA A 106 15.09 -0.34 -6.21
C ALA A 106 15.25 0.75 -5.14
N LEU A 107 14.18 1.51 -4.86
CA LEU A 107 14.16 2.52 -3.81
C LEU A 107 14.38 1.88 -2.42
N LEU A 108 13.71 0.75 -2.15
CA LEU A 108 13.82 0.00 -0.89
C LEU A 108 15.19 -0.65 -0.66
N GLU A 109 15.85 -1.07 -1.74
CA GLU A 109 17.20 -1.66 -1.68
C GLU A 109 18.31 -0.60 -1.78
N GLY A 110 17.94 0.68 -1.99
CA GLY A 110 18.89 1.79 -2.12
C GLY A 110 19.61 1.86 -3.47
N GLU A 111 19.15 1.08 -4.45
CA GLU A 111 19.70 0.91 -5.80
C GLU A 111 19.12 1.91 -6.81
N THR A 112 18.18 2.76 -6.39
CA THR A 112 17.59 3.79 -7.25
C THR A 112 18.51 4.99 -7.51
N ASN A 113 18.31 5.67 -8.66
CA ASN A 113 19.05 6.87 -9.02
C ASN A 113 18.62 8.10 -8.19
N GLU A 114 19.45 9.15 -8.20
CA GLU A 114 19.21 10.36 -7.39
C GLU A 114 17.94 11.12 -7.77
N LEU A 115 17.55 11.12 -9.05
CA LEU A 115 16.36 11.83 -9.53
C LEU A 115 15.08 11.15 -9.03
N THR A 116 15.01 9.83 -9.16
CA THR A 116 13.89 9.02 -8.65
C THR A 116 13.81 9.13 -7.14
N ARG A 117 14.94 9.03 -6.43
CA ARG A 117 14.97 9.25 -4.97
C ARG A 117 14.42 10.61 -4.58
N ALA A 118 14.89 11.68 -5.22
CA ALA A 118 14.43 13.04 -4.95
C ALA A 118 12.94 13.24 -5.28
N LEU A 119 12.41 12.54 -6.29
CA LEU A 119 10.99 12.55 -6.61
C LEU A 119 10.17 11.93 -5.47
N TRP A 120 10.56 10.76 -4.98
CA TRP A 120 9.89 10.09 -3.86
C TRP A 120 10.02 10.84 -2.55
N GLU A 121 11.15 11.49 -2.29
CA GLU A 121 11.32 12.37 -1.12
C GLU A 121 10.41 13.60 -1.18
N ARG A 122 10.12 14.12 -2.38
CA ARG A 122 9.34 15.35 -2.56
C ARG A 122 7.84 15.10 -2.69
N ARG A 123 7.45 14.01 -3.36
CA ARG A 123 6.06 13.74 -3.76
C ARG A 123 5.52 12.42 -3.24
N GLY A 124 6.39 11.45 -3.02
CA GLY A 124 6.00 10.15 -2.49
C GLY A 124 5.87 10.16 -0.97
N ASP A 125 5.35 9.06 -0.45
CA ASP A 125 5.33 8.81 0.98
C ASP A 125 6.32 7.69 1.34
N LEU A 126 7.52 8.10 1.76
CA LEU A 126 8.56 7.15 2.14
C LEU A 126 8.18 6.26 3.34
N THR A 127 7.26 6.72 4.21
CA THR A 127 6.77 5.90 5.31
C THR A 127 5.92 4.75 4.76
N ALA A 128 5.01 5.05 3.83
CA ALA A 128 4.18 4.05 3.16
C ALA A 128 5.03 3.08 2.31
N VAL A 129 6.12 3.55 1.71
CA VAL A 129 7.09 2.66 1.03
C VAL A 129 7.75 1.69 2.02
N GLN A 130 8.12 2.13 3.23
CA GLN A 130 8.63 1.24 4.27
C GLN A 130 7.57 0.27 4.80
N GLU A 131 6.32 0.73 4.96
CA GLU A 131 5.17 -0.12 5.32
C GLU A 131 4.94 -1.20 4.25
N LEU A 132 5.07 -0.86 2.97
CA LEU A 132 5.01 -1.81 1.86
C LEU A 132 6.10 -2.90 1.98
N LYS A 133 7.35 -2.54 2.33
CA LYS A 133 8.42 -3.52 2.57
C LYS A 133 8.04 -4.50 3.69
N GLN A 134 7.57 -3.98 4.81
CA GLN A 134 7.17 -4.82 5.94
C GLN A 134 5.99 -5.73 5.58
N LEU A 135 5.00 -5.23 4.84
CA LEU A 135 3.85 -6.01 4.40
C LEU A 135 4.26 -7.11 3.40
N SER A 136 5.18 -6.80 2.50
CA SER A 136 5.77 -7.75 1.55
C SER A 136 6.52 -8.87 2.27
N GLU A 137 7.35 -8.53 3.25
CA GLU A 137 8.05 -9.51 4.08
C GLU A 137 7.08 -10.36 4.90
N LEU A 138 6.03 -9.76 5.47
CA LEU A 138 4.99 -10.48 6.19
C LEU A 138 4.27 -11.50 5.31
N THR A 139 4.00 -11.15 4.05
CA THR A 139 3.25 -11.97 3.10
C THR A 139 4.12 -12.90 2.26
N GLN A 140 5.45 -12.70 2.30
CA GLN A 140 6.42 -13.32 1.40
C GLN A 140 6.05 -13.11 -0.09
N SER A 141 5.46 -11.96 -0.40
CA SER A 141 4.97 -11.64 -1.74
C SER A 141 5.26 -10.22 -2.19
N TRP A 142 5.41 -10.04 -3.50
CA TRP A 142 5.43 -8.75 -4.18
C TRP A 142 4.35 -8.73 -5.25
N ALA A 143 4.16 -7.59 -5.91
CA ALA A 143 3.29 -7.50 -7.08
C ALA A 143 4.11 -7.36 -8.36
N MET A 144 3.63 -7.97 -9.43
CA MET A 144 4.26 -7.96 -10.73
C MET A 144 3.23 -7.59 -11.79
N TRP A 145 3.60 -6.70 -12.70
CA TRP A 145 2.91 -6.50 -13.96
C TRP A 145 3.65 -7.30 -15.03
N ASP A 146 2.97 -8.26 -15.65
CA ASP A 146 3.47 -9.03 -16.79
C ASP A 146 2.76 -8.51 -18.04
N ASP A 147 3.50 -8.25 -19.12
CA ASP A 147 2.94 -7.72 -20.38
C ASP A 147 1.90 -8.68 -20.99
N ASP A 148 1.99 -9.98 -20.66
CA ASP A 148 1.03 -10.99 -21.08
C ASP A 148 -0.21 -11.06 -20.15
N ALA A 149 -0.19 -10.37 -18.99
CA ALA A 149 -1.29 -10.33 -18.04
C ALA A 149 -2.20 -9.11 -18.26
N VAL A 150 -3.48 -9.28 -17.91
CA VAL A 150 -4.47 -8.18 -17.99
C VAL A 150 -4.32 -7.19 -16.84
N ASP A 151 -3.88 -7.70 -15.68
CA ASP A 151 -3.81 -6.97 -14.42
C ASP A 151 -2.53 -7.38 -13.66
N PRO A 152 -2.03 -6.53 -12.74
CA PRO A 152 -0.92 -6.92 -11.90
C PRO A 152 -1.36 -8.06 -10.99
N HIS A 153 -0.41 -8.89 -10.57
CA HIS A 153 -0.71 -10.05 -9.74
C HIS A 153 0.39 -10.31 -8.70
N PRO A 154 0.06 -10.95 -7.58
CA PRO A 154 1.05 -11.28 -6.57
C PRO A 154 1.99 -12.40 -7.04
N VAL A 155 3.27 -12.24 -6.75
CA VAL A 155 4.33 -13.23 -6.95
C VAL A 155 5.07 -13.49 -5.65
N SER A 156 5.68 -14.67 -5.49
CA SER A 156 6.52 -14.92 -4.31
C SER A 156 7.75 -14.01 -4.31
N LEU A 157 8.26 -13.65 -3.14
CA LEU A 157 9.49 -12.86 -3.04
C LEU A 157 10.71 -13.55 -3.68
N GLU A 158 10.75 -14.88 -3.67
CA GLU A 158 11.78 -15.64 -4.38
C GLU A 158 11.71 -15.41 -5.88
N LYS A 159 10.52 -15.60 -6.48
CA LYS A 159 10.30 -15.35 -7.91
C LYS A 159 10.58 -13.89 -8.27
N TRP A 160 10.10 -12.95 -7.44
CA TRP A 160 10.32 -11.53 -7.63
C TRP A 160 11.80 -11.16 -7.69
N ARG A 161 12.62 -11.67 -6.76
CA ARG A 161 14.07 -11.41 -6.77
C ARG A 161 14.73 -11.89 -8.06
N SER A 162 14.33 -13.05 -8.59
CA SER A 162 14.82 -13.53 -9.87
C SER A 162 14.40 -12.61 -11.03
N LEU A 163 13.14 -12.17 -11.06
CA LEU A 163 12.65 -11.22 -12.05
C LEU A 163 13.41 -9.89 -11.99
N TYR A 164 13.65 -9.38 -10.79
CA TYR A 164 14.39 -8.14 -10.60
C TYR A 164 15.85 -8.25 -11.05
N GLN A 165 16.52 -9.37 -10.76
CA GLN A 165 17.88 -9.61 -11.25
C GLN A 165 17.95 -9.69 -12.78
N SER A 166 16.97 -10.33 -13.42
CA SER A 166 16.83 -10.34 -14.88
C SER A 166 16.62 -8.93 -15.42
N TYR A 167 15.71 -8.16 -14.83
CA TYR A 167 15.46 -6.77 -15.19
C TYR A 167 16.73 -5.91 -15.12
N LEU A 168 17.53 -6.05 -14.04
CA LEU A 168 18.82 -5.36 -13.91
C LEU A 168 19.82 -5.80 -14.98
N SER A 169 19.81 -7.05 -15.41
CA SER A 169 20.73 -7.55 -16.44
C SER A 169 20.37 -7.03 -17.84
N GLU A 170 19.09 -6.82 -18.10
CA GLU A 170 18.58 -6.33 -19.40
C GLU A 170 18.61 -4.81 -19.53
N ASN A 171 18.51 -4.09 -18.41
CA ASN A 171 18.46 -2.63 -18.35
C ASN A 171 19.71 -2.01 -17.67
N GLY A 172 20.71 -2.82 -17.34
CA GLY A 172 21.89 -2.46 -16.53
C GLY A 172 23.07 -1.83 -17.26
N ASP A 173 22.88 -1.32 -18.47
CA ASP A 173 23.82 -0.38 -19.12
C ASP A 173 23.16 1.00 -19.23
N ALA A 174 23.14 1.76 -18.12
CA ALA A 174 22.84 3.18 -18.10
C ALA A 174 23.68 3.92 -17.05
#